data_AF-A0A914JZP9-F1
#
_entry.id   AF-A0A914JZP9-F1
#
_cell.length_a   1.000
_cell.length_b   1.000
_cell.length_c   1.000
_cell.angle_alpha   90.00
_cell.angle_beta   90.00
_cell.angle_gamma   90.00
#
_symmetry.space_group_name_H-M   'P 1'
#
loop_
_entity.id
_entity.type
_entity.pdbx_description
1 polymer ?
#
loop_
_entity_poly.entity_id
_entity_poly.type
_entity_poly.pdbx_seq_one_letter_code
_entity_poly.pdbx_strand_id
1 'polypeptide(L)' 'MKFQILLFLALLFVFAVADHDQLSRTFRGNCQMNGGDRACWNACRSEGYHDGECDGPRDSQCWCDFD' A
#
# COMPACT_ATOMS: atom_id res chain seq x y z
N MET A 1 15.59 21.34 27.57
CA MET A 1 16.13 20.00 27.25
C MET A 1 15.05 18.93 27.15
N LYS A 2 14.16 18.75 28.15
CA LYS A 2 13.05 17.76 28.09
C LYS A 2 12.06 17.95 26.92
N PHE A 3 11.74 19.19 26.56
CA PHE A 3 10.78 19.50 25.48
C PHE A 3 11.27 19.11 24.07
N GLN A 4 12.58 19.21 23.82
CA GLN A 4 13.14 18.83 22.53
C GLN A 4 13.18 17.32 22.32
N ILE A 5 13.37 16.54 23.41
CA ILE A 5 13.32 15.08 23.36
C ILE A 5 11.90 14.61 22.98
N LEU A 6 10.86 15.26 23.53
CA LEU A 6 9.47 14.96 23.18
C LEU A 6 9.15 15.28 21.72
N LEU A 7 9.71 16.37 21.17
CA LEU A 7 9.52 16.76 19.77
C LEU A 7 10.19 15.78 18.81
N PHE A 8 11.40 15.32 19.15
CA PHE A 8 12.11 14.31 18.38
C PHE A 8 11.40 12.95 18.41
N LEU A 9 10.89 12.54 19.58
CA LEU A 9 10.10 11.30 19.69
C LEU A 9 8.79 11.38 18.90
N ALA A 10 8.12 12.53 18.90
CA ALA A 10 6.91 12.74 18.09
C ALA A 10 7.21 12.68 16.58
N LEU A 11 8.32 13.29 16.13
CA LEU A 11 8.77 13.20 14.74
C LEU A 11 9.08 11.76 14.33
N LEU A 12 9.82 11.01 15.15
CA LEU A 12 10.14 9.61 14.89
C LEU A 12 8.89 8.72 14.83
N PHE A 13 7.87 9.02 15.65
CA PHE A 13 6.59 8.30 15.60
C PHE A 13 5.81 8.56 14.31
N VAL A 14 5.90 9.75 13.71
CA VAL A 14 5.20 10.07 12.44
C VAL A 14 5.81 9.30 11.27
N PHE A 15 7.12 9.04 11.27
CA PHE A 15 7.78 8.26 10.21
C PHE A 15 7.58 6.74 10.34
N ALA A 16 7.14 6.24 11.49
CA ALA A 16 7.06 4.81 11.78
C ALA A 16 5.71 4.15 11.42
N VAL A 17 4.75 4.89 10.85
CA VAL A 17 3.37 4.40 10.61
C VAL A 17 3.00 4.47 9.13
N ALA A 18 3.94 4.17 8.23
CA ALA A 18 3.70 4.24 6.79
C ALA A 18 3.63 2.86 6.12
N ASP A 19 3.28 1.80 6.86
CA ASP A 19 2.87 0.51 6.29
C ASP A 19 1.36 0.59 6.07
N HIS A 20 0.97 1.26 4.99
CA HIS A 20 -0.44 1.38 4.63
C HIS A 20 -0.62 1.00 3.18
N ASP A 21 -0.95 -0.28 2.98
CA ASP A 21 -1.60 -0.77 1.77
C ASP A 21 -2.58 0.29 1.24
N GLN A 22 -2.33 0.78 0.02
CA GLN A 22 -3.17 1.77 -0.64
C GLN A 22 -3.97 1.11 -1.75
N LEU A 23 -5.28 1.35 -1.80
CA LEU A 23 -6.09 0.85 -2.91
C LEU A 23 -5.56 1.41 -4.24
N SER A 24 -5.33 0.53 -5.23
CA SER A 24 -4.88 0.94 -6.55
C SER A 24 -5.88 1.89 -7.20
N ARG A 25 -5.40 3.06 -7.66
CA ARG A 25 -6.22 4.06 -8.34
C ARG A 25 -6.41 3.72 -9.82
N THR A 26 -5.53 2.91 -10.39
CA THR A 26 -5.48 2.58 -11.83
C THR A 26 -5.99 1.18 -12.14
N PHE A 27 -5.92 0.23 -11.20
CA PHE A 27 -6.43 -1.13 -11.39
C PHE A 27 -7.94 -1.14 -11.62
N ARG A 28 -8.39 -1.96 -12.57
CA ARG A 28 -9.80 -2.16 -12.91
C ARG A 28 -10.07 -3.63 -13.14
N GLY A 29 -11.19 -4.11 -12.63
CA GLY A 29 -11.63 -5.50 -12.80
C GLY A 29 -11.58 -6.28 -11.50
N ASN A 30 -11.59 -7.61 -11.62
CA ASN A 30 -11.52 -8.52 -10.49
C ASN A 30 -10.08 -9.01 -10.32
N CYS A 31 -9.47 -8.70 -9.18
CA CYS A 31 -8.08 -9.04 -8.89
C CYS A 31 -7.84 -10.57 -8.83
N GLN A 32 -8.81 -11.38 -8.43
CA GLN A 32 -8.64 -12.82 -8.28
C GLN A 32 -8.94 -13.65 -9.54
N MET A 33 -9.39 -13.02 -10.63
CA MET A 33 -9.82 -13.74 -11.83
C MET A 33 -8.96 -13.38 -13.04
N ASN A 34 -8.79 -14.34 -13.96
CA ASN A 34 -8.20 -14.14 -15.29
C ASN A 34 -6.84 -13.40 -15.30
N GLY A 35 -5.96 -13.69 -14.33
CA GLY A 35 -4.66 -13.01 -14.22
C GLY A 35 -4.74 -11.60 -13.62
N GLY A 36 -5.79 -11.32 -12.85
CA GLY A 36 -6.01 -10.06 -12.16
C GLY A 36 -4.90 -9.73 -11.14
N ASP A 37 -4.23 -10.74 -10.60
CA ASP A 37 -3.06 -10.63 -9.72
C ASP A 37 -1.89 -9.95 -10.44
N ARG A 38 -1.55 -10.44 -11.63
CA ARG A 38 -0.51 -9.86 -12.50
C ARG A 38 -0.88 -8.44 -12.92
N ALA A 39 -2.16 -8.21 -13.21
CA ALA A 39 -2.66 -6.89 -13.59
C ALA A 39 -2.65 -5.90 -12.41
N CYS A 40 -2.94 -6.35 -11.20
CA CYS A 40 -2.83 -5.58 -9.97
C CYS A 40 -1.39 -5.18 -9.71
N TRP A 41 -0.47 -6.13 -9.76
CA TRP A 41 0.97 -5.86 -9.63
C TRP A 41 1.47 -4.80 -10.62
N ASN A 42 1.12 -4.94 -11.91
CA ASN A 42 1.49 -3.96 -12.93
C ASN A 42 0.89 -2.57 -12.66
N ALA A 43 -0.36 -2.51 -12.17
CA ALA A 43 -1.04 -1.27 -11.83
C ALA A 43 -0.31 -0.57 -10.67
N CYS A 44 0.00 -1.28 -9.60
CA CYS A 44 0.73 -0.75 -8.45
C CYS A 44 2.14 -0.26 -8.81
N ARG A 45 2.87 -1.01 -9.64
CA ARG A 45 4.17 -0.57 -10.19
C ARG A 45 4.06 0.71 -11.00
N SER A 46 2.99 0.87 -11.78
CA SER A 46 2.75 2.09 -12.57
C SER A 46 2.41 3.30 -11.69
N GLU A 47 1.87 3.05 -10.50
CA GLU A 47 1.53 4.07 -9.50
C GLU A 47 2.71 4.42 -8.57
N GLY A 48 3.86 3.74 -8.72
CA GLY A 48 5.08 4.00 -7.96
C GLY A 48 5.28 3.12 -6.73
N TYR A 49 4.45 2.10 -6.55
CA TYR A 49 4.57 1.10 -5.48
C TYR A 49 5.50 -0.05 -5.90
N HIS A 50 5.97 -0.84 -4.94
CA HIS A 50 6.87 -1.96 -5.20
C HIS A 50 6.12 -3.25 -5.50
N ASP A 51 5.00 -3.46 -4.81
CA ASP A 51 4.17 -4.65 -4.96
C ASP A 51 2.67 -4.29 -5.00
N GLY A 52 1.85 -5.29 -5.31
CA GLY A 52 0.41 -5.19 -5.20
C GLY A 52 -0.23 -6.55 -5.00
N GLU A 53 -1.11 -6.64 -4.01
CA GLU A 53 -1.82 -7.85 -3.64
C GLU A 53 -3.32 -7.74 -3.87
N CYS A 54 -3.94 -8.88 -4.12
CA CYS A 54 -5.38 -8.99 -4.15
C CYS A 54 -5.91 -9.19 -2.74
N ASP A 55 -6.84 -8.34 -2.33
CA ASP A 55 -7.63 -8.61 -1.14
C ASP A 55 -8.30 -9.99 -1.26
N GLY A 56 -8.64 -10.56 -0.11
CA GLY A 56 -9.21 -11.89 0.00
C GLY A 56 -10.43 -12.14 -0.91
N PRO A 57 -10.92 -13.39 -0.96
CA PRO A 57 -11.81 -13.90 -2.00
C PRO A 57 -13.18 -13.22 -2.15
N ARG A 58 -13.49 -12.23 -1.31
CA ARG A 58 -14.77 -11.51 -1.30
C ARG A 58 -14.68 -10.15 -1.97
N ASP A 59 -13.58 -9.45 -1.79
CA ASP A 59 -13.49 -8.05 -2.19
C ASP A 59 -12.83 -7.89 -3.55
N SER A 60 -11.95 -8.83 -3.95
CA SER A 60 -11.29 -8.84 -5.27
C SER A 60 -10.66 -7.48 -5.64
N GLN A 61 -10.33 -6.69 -4.62
CA GLN A 61 -9.71 -5.38 -4.71
C GLN A 61 -8.20 -5.53 -4.84
N CYS A 62 -7.56 -4.55 -5.45
CA CYS A 62 -6.12 -4.49 -5.61
C CYS A 62 -5.55 -3.45 -4.65
N TRP A 63 -4.67 -3.90 -3.75
CA TRP A 63 -3.98 -3.09 -2.77
C TRP A 63 -2.51 -3.00 -3.14
N CYS A 64 -1.94 -1.81 -3.07
CA CYS A 64 -0.56 -1.51 -3.45
C CYS A 64 0.27 -1.21 -2.22
N ASP A 65 1.49 -1.73 -2.20
CA ASP A 65 2.40 -1.59 -1.07
C ASP A 65 3.84 -1.24 -1.51
N PHE A 66 4.58 -0.61 -0.61
CA PHE A 66 5.99 -0.22 -0.78
C PHE A 66 6.99 -1.29 -0.30
N ASP A 67 6.54 -2.39 0.29
CA ASP A 67 7.40 -3.51 0.70
C ASP A 67 8.06 -4.26 -0.48
#